data_AF-A0A0D0DJR8-F1
#
_entry.id   AF-A0A0D0DJR8-F1
#
_cell.length_a   1.000
_cell.length_b   1.000
_cell.length_c   1.000
_cell.angle_alpha   90.00
_cell.angle_beta   90.00
_cell.angle_gamma   90.00
#
_symmetry.space_group_name_H-M   'P 1'
#
loop_
_entity.id
_entity.type
_entity.pdbx_description
1 polymer ?
#
loop_
_entity_poly.entity_id
_entity_poly.type
_entity_poly.pdbx_seq_one_letter_code
_entity_poly.pdbx_strand_id
1 'polypeptide(L)'
;PYNVVFIGETGVGKSSVIQRIAGTETGTINNDTAGATTLSKASDVTIHAKRYHIWDTAGLGEGSEGRVPAKEAEKALKKLLSDLTQSRGVHLLVFCMRQGRITTALEGIYRKFVLGVCQEKVPAVLVVTGLDVEAEREGWWTRNGAKFEGHGMRFRGNACVGWAPRDPAGAETLRSLISQYADRGITGRPKEKKGGFCIIA
;
A
#
# COMPACT_ATOMS: atom_id res chain seq x y z
N PRO A 1 -16.51 -1.18 6.87
CA PRO A 1 -15.41 -1.74 6.05
C PRO A 1 -14.20 -0.83 6.14
N TYR A 2 -12.98 -1.38 6.09
CA TYR A 2 -11.75 -0.59 6.14
C TYR A 2 -11.39 -0.04 4.76
N ASN A 3 -11.10 1.25 4.66
CA ASN A 3 -10.63 1.87 3.42
C ASN A 3 -9.12 1.71 3.28
N VAL A 4 -8.70 0.95 2.26
CA VAL A 4 -7.29 0.69 1.93
C VAL A 4 -6.98 1.30 0.58
N VAL A 5 -6.00 2.20 0.51
CA VAL A 5 -5.68 2.95 -0.72
C VAL A 5 -4.33 2.53 -1.26
N PHE A 6 -4.31 2.03 -2.49
CA PHE A 6 -3.10 1.62 -3.19
C PHE A 6 -2.49 2.80 -3.94
N ILE A 7 -1.22 3.10 -3.68
CA ILE A 7 -0.49 4.25 -4.23
C ILE A 7 0.81 3.76 -4.85
N GLY A 8 1.28 4.37 -5.93
CA GLY A 8 2.56 4.01 -6.52
C GLY A 8 2.65 4.42 -7.98
N GLU A 9 3.83 4.23 -8.56
CA GLU A 9 4.10 4.67 -9.93
C GLU A 9 3.29 3.91 -10.98
N THR A 10 3.22 4.45 -12.20
CA THR A 10 2.60 3.76 -13.33
C THR A 10 3.38 2.46 -13.62
N GLY A 11 2.68 1.36 -13.91
CA GLY A 11 3.31 0.09 -14.27
C GLY A 11 3.90 -0.74 -13.12
N VAL A 12 3.87 -0.28 -11.87
CA VAL A 12 4.43 -1.03 -10.72
C VAL A 12 3.60 -2.24 -10.25
N GLY A 13 2.42 -2.46 -10.86
CA GLY A 13 1.58 -3.64 -10.59
C GLY A 13 0.51 -3.49 -9.51
N LYS A 14 0.07 -2.26 -9.17
CA LYS A 14 -1.03 -2.01 -8.19
C LYS A 14 -2.28 -2.85 -8.47
N SER A 15 -2.86 -2.73 -9.67
CA SER A 15 -4.07 -3.47 -10.04
C SER A 15 -3.86 -4.99 -10.01
N SER A 16 -2.66 -5.48 -10.39
CA SER A 16 -2.32 -6.91 -10.32
C SER A 16 -2.26 -7.41 -8.87
N VAL A 17 -1.70 -6.60 -7.96
CA VAL A 17 -1.68 -6.91 -6.52
C VAL A 17 -3.12 -6.96 -5.96
N ILE A 18 -3.97 -6.01 -6.34
CA ILE A 18 -5.38 -5.97 -5.92
C ILE A 18 -6.15 -7.18 -6.44
N GLN A 19 -5.98 -7.52 -7.72
CA GLN A 19 -6.61 -8.70 -8.32
C GLN A 19 -6.18 -9.99 -7.59
N ARG A 20 -4.91 -10.09 -7.18
CA ARG A 20 -4.40 -11.22 -6.41
C ARG A 20 -5.04 -11.32 -5.02
N ILE A 21 -5.26 -10.18 -4.35
CA ILE A 21 -5.95 -10.13 -3.05
C ILE A 21 -7.42 -10.54 -3.20
N ALA A 22 -8.08 -10.17 -4.30
CA ALA A 22 -9.49 -10.51 -4.54
C ALA A 22 -9.69 -11.98 -4.94
N GLY A 23 -8.87 -12.52 -5.85
CA GLY A 23 -9.11 -13.79 -6.55
C GLY A 23 -8.84 -15.09 -5.78
N THR A 24 -8.50 -15.05 -4.49
CA THR A 24 -8.30 -16.28 -3.69
C THR A 24 -9.18 -16.38 -2.44
N GLU A 25 -10.05 -15.42 -2.17
CA GLU A 25 -11.24 -15.59 -1.32
C GLU A 25 -12.49 -15.42 -2.21
N THR A 26 -13.65 -15.88 -1.75
CA THR A 26 -14.96 -15.81 -2.43
C THR A 26 -15.51 -14.38 -2.59
N GLY A 27 -14.62 -13.38 -2.76
CA GLY A 27 -14.93 -11.97 -2.82
C GLY A 27 -15.45 -11.58 -4.19
N THR A 28 -16.74 -11.28 -4.26
CA THR A 28 -17.34 -10.59 -5.40
C THR A 28 -16.70 -9.21 -5.53
N ILE A 29 -15.99 -8.95 -6.63
CA ILE A 29 -15.56 -7.60 -7.00
C ILE A 29 -16.83 -6.81 -7.36
N ASN A 30 -17.42 -6.17 -6.36
CA ASN A 30 -18.50 -5.21 -6.58
C ASN A 30 -17.85 -3.85 -6.86
N ASN A 31 -17.99 -3.37 -8.10
CA ASN A 31 -17.46 -2.06 -8.53
C ASN A 31 -18.39 -0.89 -8.16
N ASP A 32 -19.43 -1.12 -7.35
CA ASP A 32 -20.50 -0.16 -7.10
C ASP A 32 -20.31 0.65 -5.81
N THR A 33 -19.06 1.02 -5.50
CA THR A 33 -18.78 1.87 -4.34
C THR A 33 -18.90 3.34 -4.73
N ALA A 34 -19.81 4.06 -4.05
CA ALA A 34 -19.96 5.51 -4.19
C ALA A 34 -18.60 6.22 -3.96
N GLY A 35 -18.20 7.05 -4.92
CA GLY A 35 -16.93 7.80 -4.89
C GLY A 35 -15.83 7.27 -5.82
N ALA A 36 -16.04 6.14 -6.50
CA ALA A 36 -15.18 5.69 -7.58
C ALA A 36 -15.17 6.69 -8.75
N THR A 37 -14.01 6.85 -9.40
CA THR A 37 -13.79 7.74 -10.55
C THR A 37 -13.03 7.00 -11.65
N THR A 38 -12.88 7.61 -12.82
CA THR A 38 -12.01 7.08 -13.88
C THR A 38 -10.56 6.87 -13.44
N LEU A 39 -10.12 7.58 -12.39
CA LEU A 39 -8.76 7.55 -11.85
C LEU A 39 -8.66 6.79 -10.51
N SER A 40 -9.77 6.29 -10.00
CA SER A 40 -9.80 5.50 -8.76
C SER A 40 -10.95 4.50 -8.79
N LYS A 41 -10.65 3.21 -8.79
CA LYS A 41 -11.67 2.15 -8.71
C LYS A 41 -11.72 1.61 -7.29
N ALA A 42 -12.92 1.34 -6.81
CA ALA A 42 -13.14 0.69 -5.54
C ALA A 42 -13.61 -0.74 -5.75
N SER A 43 -13.15 -1.64 -4.91
CA SER A 43 -13.57 -3.03 -4.90
C SER A 43 -13.78 -3.50 -3.47
N ASP A 44 -14.92 -4.13 -3.23
CA ASP A 44 -15.20 -4.79 -1.96
C ASP A 44 -14.49 -6.13 -1.89
N VAL A 45 -13.69 -6.32 -0.85
CA VAL A 45 -12.99 -7.58 -0.59
C VAL A 45 -13.21 -8.01 0.85
N THR A 46 -13.45 -9.31 1.05
CA THR A 46 -13.39 -9.92 2.37
C THR A 46 -12.02 -10.53 2.56
N ILE A 47 -11.37 -10.22 3.69
CA ILE A 47 -10.09 -10.80 4.10
C ILE A 47 -10.27 -11.21 5.55
N HIS A 48 -10.05 -12.49 5.86
CA HIS A 48 -10.12 -13.00 7.24
C HIS A 48 -11.44 -12.60 7.94
N ALA A 49 -12.57 -12.80 7.24
CA ALA A 49 -13.93 -12.46 7.68
C ALA A 49 -14.23 -10.96 7.92
N LYS A 50 -13.34 -10.05 7.50
CA LYS A 50 -13.55 -8.59 7.58
C LYS A 50 -13.70 -7.98 6.19
N ARG A 51 -14.53 -6.95 6.07
CA ARG A 51 -14.79 -6.24 4.81
C ARG A 51 -13.84 -5.05 4.63
N TYR A 52 -13.29 -4.93 3.43
CA TYR A 52 -12.38 -3.87 3.00
C TYR A 52 -12.92 -3.22 1.72
N HIS A 53 -12.83 -1.89 1.66
CA HIS A 53 -12.92 -1.14 0.41
C HIS A 53 -11.50 -0.92 -0.08
N ILE A 54 -11.10 -1.65 -1.13
CA ILE A 54 -9.79 -1.51 -1.75
C ILE A 54 -9.90 -0.49 -2.88
N TRP A 55 -9.15 0.61 -2.75
CA TRP A 55 -9.09 1.68 -3.73
C TRP A 55 -7.84 1.53 -4.60
N ASP A 56 -8.03 1.12 -5.86
CA ASP A 56 -7.02 1.12 -6.92
C ASP A 56 -6.92 2.51 -7.53
N THR A 57 -5.77 3.17 -7.42
CA THR A 57 -5.59 4.53 -7.96
C THR A 57 -4.75 4.53 -9.21
N ALA A 58 -4.95 5.55 -10.05
CA ALA A 58 -4.06 5.83 -11.16
C ALA A 58 -2.59 5.90 -10.69
N GLY A 59 -1.68 5.48 -11.56
CA GLY A 59 -0.25 5.59 -11.30
C GLY A 59 0.22 7.04 -11.26
N LEU A 60 1.21 7.31 -10.41
CA LEU A 60 1.84 8.62 -10.25
C LEU A 60 3.26 8.58 -10.82
N GLY A 61 3.60 9.39 -11.81
CA GLY A 61 4.94 9.35 -12.43
C GLY A 61 4.94 8.76 -13.85
N GLU A 62 6.08 8.87 -14.52
CA GLU A 62 6.34 9.86 -15.59
C GLU A 62 5.46 9.81 -16.85
N GLY A 63 5.35 10.98 -17.50
CA GLY A 63 4.43 11.28 -18.59
C GLY A 63 4.63 10.49 -19.88
N SER A 64 3.62 10.63 -20.75
CA SER A 64 3.44 10.05 -22.09
C SER A 64 3.16 8.54 -22.22
N GLU A 65 3.62 7.68 -21.30
CA GLU A 65 3.27 6.23 -21.33
C GLU A 65 2.05 5.87 -20.46
N GLY A 66 1.71 6.73 -19.49
CA GLY A 66 0.46 6.60 -18.73
C GLY A 66 -0.72 7.19 -19.49
N ARG A 67 -1.89 6.51 -19.42
CA ARG A 67 -3.17 7.02 -20.00
C ARG A 67 -3.63 8.37 -19.40
N VAL A 68 -2.98 8.87 -18.34
CA VAL A 68 -3.40 10.02 -17.53
C VAL A 68 -2.18 10.86 -17.15
N PRO A 69 -2.22 12.19 -17.27
CA PRO A 69 -1.16 13.09 -16.79
C PRO A 69 -0.90 12.95 -15.28
N ALA A 70 0.37 12.93 -14.87
CA ALA A 70 0.77 12.74 -13.47
C ALA A 70 0.12 13.75 -12.49
N LYS A 71 -0.03 15.01 -12.91
CA LYS A 71 -0.67 16.06 -12.12
C LYS A 71 -2.17 15.79 -11.87
N GLU A 72 -2.86 15.21 -12.84
CA GLU A 72 -4.27 14.85 -12.71
C GLU A 72 -4.44 13.64 -11.80
N ALA A 73 -3.59 12.61 -11.96
CA ALA A 73 -3.56 11.46 -11.05
C ALA A 73 -3.28 11.88 -9.60
N GLU A 74 -2.35 12.82 -9.40
CA GLU A 74 -2.06 13.37 -8.08
C GLU A 74 -3.24 14.13 -7.48
N LYS A 75 -3.89 15.00 -8.28
CA LYS A 75 -5.08 15.75 -7.85
C LYS A 75 -6.22 14.80 -7.48
N ALA A 76 -6.42 13.75 -8.27
CA ALA A 76 -7.43 12.73 -8.01
C ALA A 76 -7.15 11.97 -6.71
N LEU A 77 -5.89 11.54 -6.47
CA LEU A 77 -5.51 10.89 -5.22
C LEU A 77 -5.71 11.81 -4.01
N LYS A 78 -5.29 13.07 -4.11
CA LYS A 78 -5.51 14.06 -3.03
C LYS A 78 -7.00 14.23 -2.74
N LYS A 79 -7.84 14.32 -3.78
CA LYS A 79 -9.29 14.41 -3.63
C LYS A 79 -9.86 13.16 -2.95
N LEU A 80 -9.49 11.97 -3.42
CA LEU A 80 -9.93 10.71 -2.84
C LEU A 80 -9.60 10.62 -1.34
N LEU A 81 -8.36 10.90 -0.95
CA LEU A 81 -7.94 10.87 0.45
C LEU A 81 -8.71 11.89 1.29
N SER A 82 -9.00 13.07 0.74
CA SER A 82 -9.78 14.10 1.42
C SER A 82 -11.23 13.65 1.63
N ASP A 83 -11.88 13.13 0.58
CA ASP A 83 -13.27 12.65 0.62
C ASP A 83 -13.43 11.47 1.59
N LEU A 84 -12.48 10.52 1.58
CA LEU A 84 -12.47 9.40 2.51
C LEU A 84 -12.28 9.86 3.94
N THR A 85 -11.39 10.84 4.18
CA THR A 85 -11.16 11.40 5.52
C THR A 85 -12.39 12.10 6.08
N GLN A 86 -13.21 12.75 5.24
CA GLN A 86 -14.44 13.42 5.66
C GLN A 86 -15.61 12.48 5.96
N SER A 87 -15.58 11.25 5.43
CA SER A 87 -16.71 10.30 5.54
C SER A 87 -16.46 9.20 6.57
N ARG A 88 -15.48 8.32 6.33
CA ARG A 88 -15.21 7.12 7.14
C ARG A 88 -13.75 6.92 7.54
N GLY A 89 -12.85 7.79 7.08
CA GLY A 89 -11.42 7.71 7.30
C GLY A 89 -10.70 6.77 6.31
N VAL A 90 -9.42 7.05 6.09
CA VAL A 90 -8.48 6.13 5.43
C VAL A 90 -7.80 5.30 6.51
N HIS A 91 -7.75 3.98 6.34
CA HIS A 91 -7.26 3.07 7.38
C HIS A 91 -5.86 2.54 7.07
N LEU A 92 -5.47 2.48 5.79
CA LEU A 92 -4.15 2.01 5.36
C LEU A 92 -3.79 2.61 4.01
N LEU A 93 -2.55 3.08 3.89
CA LEU A 93 -1.90 3.37 2.60
C LEU A 93 -0.99 2.21 2.22
N VAL A 94 -1.21 1.63 1.04
CA VAL A 94 -0.36 0.56 0.49
C VAL A 94 0.44 1.13 -0.65
N PHE A 95 1.74 1.35 -0.42
CA PHE A 95 2.66 1.80 -1.45
C PHE A 95 3.12 0.60 -2.27
N CYS A 96 2.89 0.60 -3.57
CA CYS A 96 3.43 -0.40 -4.47
C CYS A 96 4.63 0.18 -5.22
N MET A 97 5.69 -0.61 -5.30
CA MET A 97 6.82 -0.35 -6.17
C MET A 97 7.29 -1.65 -6.82
N ARG A 98 7.92 -1.53 -7.99
CA ARG A 98 8.66 -2.64 -8.57
C ARG A 98 10.02 -2.71 -7.89
N GLN A 99 10.54 -3.92 -7.68
CA GLN A 99 11.89 -4.12 -7.16
C GLN A 99 12.93 -3.37 -8.01
N GLY A 100 13.85 -2.68 -7.33
CA GLY A 100 14.79 -1.79 -7.99
C GLY A 100 15.27 -0.65 -7.08
N ARG A 101 15.69 0.45 -7.69
CA ARG A 101 16.15 1.65 -6.98
C ARG A 101 14.98 2.42 -6.39
N ILE A 102 15.21 3.07 -5.25
CA ILE A 102 14.29 4.08 -4.71
C ILE A 102 14.29 5.26 -5.70
N THR A 103 13.13 5.58 -6.24
CA THR A 103 12.95 6.70 -7.18
C THR A 103 12.65 7.99 -6.41
N THR A 104 13.02 9.14 -6.99
CA THR A 104 12.62 10.46 -6.48
C THR A 104 11.10 10.64 -6.53
N ALA A 105 10.43 9.99 -7.48
CA ALA A 105 8.98 9.94 -7.57
C ALA A 105 8.36 9.26 -6.35
N LEU A 106 8.83 8.05 -5.98
CA LEU A 106 8.35 7.34 -4.79
C LEU A 106 8.56 8.17 -3.51
N GLU A 107 9.74 8.76 -3.35
CA GLU A 107 10.02 9.63 -2.19
C GLU A 107 9.09 10.86 -2.17
N GLY A 108 8.90 11.51 -3.32
CA GLY A 108 8.01 12.67 -3.46
C GLY A 108 6.56 12.33 -3.14
N ILE A 109 6.06 11.18 -3.61
CA ILE A 109 4.73 10.67 -3.30
C ILE A 109 4.61 10.42 -1.79
N TYR A 110 5.58 9.74 -1.19
CA TYR A 110 5.58 9.46 0.25
C TYR A 110 5.52 10.74 1.06
N ARG A 111 6.43 11.69 0.81
CA ARG A 111 6.47 12.99 1.52
C ARG A 111 5.15 13.73 1.38
N LYS A 112 4.59 13.78 0.17
CA LYS A 112 3.36 14.53 -0.11
C LYS A 112 2.14 13.93 0.59
N PHE A 113 1.96 12.62 0.51
CA PHE A 113 0.74 11.98 0.98
C PHE A 113 0.83 11.50 2.42
N VAL A 114 1.95 10.89 2.83
CA VAL A 114 2.10 10.42 4.21
C VAL A 114 2.37 11.58 5.16
N LEU A 115 3.37 12.42 4.87
CA LEU A 115 3.75 13.52 5.76
C LEU A 115 2.86 14.76 5.56
N GLY A 116 2.49 15.06 4.31
CA GLY A 116 1.67 16.23 3.98
C GLY A 116 0.17 16.02 4.22
N VAL A 117 -0.48 15.20 3.39
CA VAL A 117 -1.94 15.02 3.40
C VAL A 117 -2.42 14.27 4.65
N CYS A 118 -1.81 13.13 4.95
CA CYS A 118 -2.23 12.28 6.07
C CYS A 118 -1.55 12.64 7.40
N GLN A 119 -0.50 13.47 7.38
CA GLN A 119 0.23 13.92 8.57
C GLN A 119 0.63 12.76 9.50
N GLU A 120 1.05 11.63 8.92
CA GLU A 120 1.44 10.39 9.62
C GLU A 120 0.35 9.74 10.47
N LYS A 121 -0.92 10.19 10.35
CA LYS A 121 -2.07 9.64 11.09
C LYS A 121 -2.57 8.31 10.51
N VAL A 122 -2.27 8.05 9.24
CA VAL A 122 -2.64 6.82 8.53
C VAL A 122 -1.40 5.93 8.37
N PRO A 123 -1.42 4.66 8.78
CA PRO A 123 -0.29 3.77 8.58
C PRO A 123 -0.01 3.57 7.08
N ALA A 124 1.27 3.54 6.71
CA ALA A 124 1.73 3.23 5.38
C ALA A 124 2.54 1.93 5.39
N VAL A 125 2.28 1.03 4.44
CA VAL A 125 3.04 -0.21 4.22
C VAL A 125 3.59 -0.25 2.80
N LEU A 126 4.64 -1.02 2.55
CA LEU A 126 5.26 -1.17 1.23
C LEU A 126 5.02 -2.56 0.65
N VAL A 127 4.60 -2.63 -0.60
CA VAL A 127 4.53 -3.86 -1.39
C VAL A 127 5.55 -3.75 -2.52
N VAL A 128 6.51 -4.68 -2.53
CA VAL A 128 7.55 -4.78 -3.55
C VAL A 128 7.17 -5.88 -4.52
N THR A 129 7.02 -5.53 -5.81
CA THR A 129 6.60 -6.45 -6.87
C THR A 129 7.76 -6.85 -7.78
N GLY A 130 7.58 -7.93 -8.56
CA GLY A 130 8.53 -8.37 -9.58
C GLY A 130 9.71 -9.19 -9.04
N LEU A 131 9.52 -9.87 -7.91
CA LEU A 131 10.53 -10.72 -7.25
C LEU A 131 10.36 -12.20 -7.63
N ASP A 132 9.98 -12.49 -8.88
CA ASP A 132 9.68 -13.85 -9.36
C ASP A 132 10.86 -14.82 -9.29
N VAL A 133 12.08 -14.32 -9.39
CA VAL A 133 13.33 -15.10 -9.43
C VAL A 133 14.02 -15.19 -8.06
N GLU A 134 13.50 -14.51 -7.04
CA GLU A 134 14.08 -14.53 -5.69
C GLU A 134 13.54 -15.74 -4.92
N ALA A 135 14.45 -16.67 -4.57
CA ALA A 135 14.11 -17.88 -3.82
C ALA A 135 13.52 -17.54 -2.44
N GLU A 136 14.03 -16.49 -1.79
CA GLU A 136 13.49 -15.92 -0.56
C GLU A 136 13.12 -14.46 -0.82
N ARG A 137 11.87 -14.21 -1.20
CA ARG A 137 11.39 -12.88 -1.60
C ARG A 137 11.60 -11.82 -0.51
N GLU A 138 11.40 -12.17 0.76
CA GLU A 138 11.62 -11.29 1.91
C GLU A 138 13.11 -10.92 2.11
N GLY A 139 14.03 -11.73 1.56
CA GLY A 139 15.46 -11.41 1.52
C GLY A 139 15.75 -10.08 0.80
N TRP A 140 14.90 -9.67 -0.15
CA TRP A 140 15.02 -8.36 -0.78
C TRP A 140 14.84 -7.22 0.23
N TRP A 141 13.82 -7.31 1.10
CA TRP A 141 13.59 -6.30 2.13
C TRP A 141 14.73 -6.26 3.14
N THR A 142 15.23 -7.42 3.58
CA THR A 142 16.39 -7.48 4.49
C THR A 142 17.60 -6.72 3.95
N ARG A 143 17.86 -6.79 2.63
CA ARG A 143 18.98 -6.08 1.98
C ARG A 143 18.73 -4.60 1.69
N ASN A 144 17.48 -4.18 1.55
CA ASN A 144 17.14 -2.86 1.00
C ASN A 144 16.29 -1.96 1.93
N GLY A 145 15.62 -2.53 2.93
CA GLY A 145 14.68 -1.82 3.81
C GLY A 145 15.31 -0.60 4.51
N ALA A 146 16.53 -0.74 5.02
CA ALA A 146 17.25 0.34 5.69
C ALA A 146 17.47 1.58 4.79
N LYS A 147 17.53 1.40 3.46
CA LYS A 147 17.68 2.52 2.52
C LYS A 147 16.45 3.42 2.53
N PHE A 148 15.24 2.87 2.68
CA PHE A 148 14.01 3.67 2.74
C PHE A 148 14.03 4.62 3.93
N GLU A 149 14.51 4.16 5.09
CA GLU A 149 14.68 5.02 6.27
C GLU A 149 15.71 6.11 6.04
N GLY A 150 16.80 5.81 5.33
CA GLY A 150 17.80 6.82 4.90
C GLY A 150 17.20 7.91 4.00
N HIS A 151 16.17 7.59 3.22
CA HIS A 151 15.37 8.54 2.43
C HIS A 151 14.21 9.18 3.22
N GLY A 152 14.11 8.94 4.53
CA GLY A 152 13.05 9.47 5.39
C GLY A 152 11.68 8.79 5.20
N MET A 153 11.64 7.63 4.55
CA MET A 153 10.42 6.84 4.37
C MET A 153 10.34 5.73 5.42
N ARG A 154 9.32 5.78 6.28
CA ARG A 154 9.13 4.86 7.41
C ARG A 154 7.85 4.04 7.23
N PHE A 155 7.95 2.95 6.49
CA PHE A 155 6.85 2.00 6.32
C PHE A 155 6.66 1.15 7.59
N ARG A 156 5.41 0.93 7.98
CA ARG A 156 5.03 0.18 9.19
C ARG A 156 5.18 -1.33 9.03
N GLY A 157 5.17 -1.80 7.79
CA GLY A 157 5.29 -3.20 7.38
C GLY A 157 5.54 -3.25 5.88
N ASN A 158 5.90 -4.44 5.40
CA ASN A 158 6.16 -4.65 3.98
C ASN A 158 5.76 -6.07 3.55
N ALA A 159 5.64 -6.27 2.23
CA ALA A 159 5.51 -7.59 1.62
C ALA A 159 6.26 -7.63 0.29
N CYS A 160 6.96 -8.74 0.05
CA CYS A 160 7.69 -9.00 -1.18
C CYS A 160 6.97 -10.06 -2.03
N VAL A 161 6.50 -9.69 -3.22
CA VAL A 161 5.66 -10.57 -4.08
C VAL A 161 6.18 -10.69 -5.51
N GLY A 162 5.98 -11.86 -6.11
CA GLY A 162 6.21 -12.09 -7.53
C GLY A 162 5.08 -11.54 -8.41
N TRP A 163 5.24 -11.63 -9.72
CA TRP A 163 4.19 -11.47 -10.73
C TRP A 163 3.52 -12.80 -11.10
N ALA A 164 4.00 -13.96 -10.64
CA ALA A 164 3.34 -15.25 -10.86
C ALA A 164 1.78 -15.14 -10.78
N PRO A 165 1.04 -15.47 -11.87
CA PRO A 165 -0.41 -15.26 -11.94
C PRO A 165 -1.17 -16.04 -10.87
N ARG A 166 -0.63 -17.19 -10.45
CA ARG A 166 -1.11 -17.99 -9.32
C ARG A 166 -0.01 -18.04 -8.26
N ASP A 167 -0.19 -17.23 -7.23
CA ASP A 167 0.74 -17.10 -6.12
C ASP A 167 -0.05 -17.06 -4.80
N PRO A 168 -0.56 -18.22 -4.31
CA PRO A 168 -1.40 -18.28 -3.13
C PRO A 168 -0.65 -17.81 -1.88
N ALA A 169 0.65 -18.11 -1.79
CA ALA A 169 1.52 -17.62 -0.72
C ALA A 169 1.61 -16.08 -0.77
N GLY A 170 1.91 -15.50 -1.93
CA GLY A 170 1.94 -14.04 -2.07
C GLY A 170 0.59 -13.38 -1.80
N ALA A 171 -0.52 -14.01 -2.19
CA ALA A 171 -1.87 -13.52 -1.88
C ALA A 171 -2.11 -13.49 -0.37
N GLU A 172 -1.74 -14.54 0.36
CA GLU A 172 -1.90 -14.60 1.81
C GLU A 172 -0.99 -13.61 2.55
N THR A 173 0.26 -13.44 2.11
CA THR A 173 1.15 -12.41 2.65
C THR A 173 0.54 -11.01 2.53
N LEU A 174 -0.05 -10.69 1.37
CA LEU A 174 -0.73 -9.41 1.14
C LEU A 174 -1.96 -9.24 2.05
N ARG A 175 -2.77 -10.29 2.21
CA ARG A 175 -3.94 -10.30 3.10
C ARG A 175 -3.57 -10.10 4.55
N SER A 176 -2.60 -10.86 5.04
CA SER A 176 -2.09 -10.75 6.40
C SER A 176 -1.54 -9.34 6.65
N LEU A 177 -0.78 -8.77 5.70
CA LEU A 177 -0.29 -7.40 5.80
C LEU A 177 -1.45 -6.40 5.89
N ILE A 178 -2.45 -6.49 5.01
CA ILE A 178 -3.59 -5.56 5.02
C ILE A 178 -4.37 -5.70 6.33
N SER A 179 -4.74 -6.92 6.74
CA SER A 179 -5.49 -7.13 7.98
C SER A 179 -4.71 -6.61 9.18
N GLN A 180 -3.41 -6.92 9.29
CA GLN A 180 -2.59 -6.49 10.41
C GLN A 180 -2.55 -4.97 10.58
N TYR A 181 -2.43 -4.21 9.50
CA TYR A 181 -2.20 -2.76 9.58
C TYR A 181 -3.44 -1.90 9.39
N ALA A 182 -4.44 -2.34 8.64
CA ALA A 182 -5.71 -1.63 8.53
C ALA A 182 -6.52 -1.72 9.83
N ASP A 183 -6.46 -2.85 10.54
CA ASP A 183 -7.14 -3.04 11.82
C ASP A 183 -6.52 -2.18 12.93
N ARG A 184 -5.18 -2.07 12.95
CA ARG A 184 -4.42 -1.35 13.98
C ARG A 184 -4.45 0.16 13.81
N GLY A 185 -4.97 0.69 12.69
CA GLY A 185 -5.16 2.13 12.50
C GLY A 185 -6.04 2.80 13.56
N ILE A 186 -6.76 2.03 14.38
CA ILE A 186 -7.63 2.49 15.47
C ILE A 186 -6.94 2.44 16.85
N THR A 187 -5.87 1.65 17.02
CA THR A 187 -5.21 1.47 18.32
C THR A 187 -3.73 1.82 18.24
N GLY A 188 -3.36 2.87 19.00
CA GLY A 188 -2.04 3.48 19.20
C GLY A 188 -0.78 2.72 18.75
N ARG A 189 0.22 3.53 18.35
CA ARG A 189 1.62 3.14 18.09
C ARG A 189 2.03 1.87 18.87
N PRO A 190 2.60 0.85 18.22
CA PRO A 190 3.38 -0.14 18.96
C PRO A 190 4.45 0.63 19.74
N LYS A 191 4.48 0.47 21.07
CA LYS A 191 5.63 0.91 21.86
C LYS A 191 6.85 0.22 21.27
N GLU A 192 7.82 1.00 20.80
CA GLU A 192 9.17 0.48 20.58
C GLU A 192 9.58 -0.29 21.83
N LYS A 193 9.96 -1.56 21.66
CA LYS A 193 10.82 -2.19 22.64
C LYS A 193 12.15 -1.45 22.58
N LYS A 194 12.29 -0.40 23.38
CA LYS A 194 13.62 0.09 23.74
C LYS A 194 14.31 -1.10 24.38
N GLY A 195 15.39 -1.55 23.75
CA GLY A 195 16.38 -2.40 24.40
C GLY A 195 16.89 -1.64 25.62
N GLY A 196 16.22 -1.84 26.74
CA GLY A 196 16.69 -1.45 28.05
C GLY A 196 17.56 -2.57 28.55
N PHE A 197 18.87 -2.42 28.42
CA PHE A 197 19.78 -2.98 29.40
C PHE A 197 19.36 -2.39 30.74
N CYS A 198 18.68 -3.19 31.57
CA CYS A 198 18.56 -2.88 32.98
C CYS A 198 19.77 -3.52 33.65
N ILE A 199 20.76 -2.69 33.93
CA ILE A 199 21.70 -2.91 35.02
C ILE A 199 20.93 -2.69 36.34
N ILE A 200 21.45 -3.30 37.41
CA ILE A 200 21.16 -3.16 38.86
C ILE A 200 20.38 -4.39 39.37
N ALA A 201 20.88 -5.20 40.32
CA ALA A 201 21.98 -5.07 41.28
C ALA A 201 22.77 -6.38 41.40
#